data_AF-A0A2K2U0K4-F1
#
_entry.id   AF-A0A2K2U0K4-F1
#
_cell.length_a   1.000
_cell.length_b   1.000
_cell.length_c   1.000
_cell.angle_alpha   90.00
_cell.angle_beta   90.00
_cell.angle_gamma   90.00
#
_symmetry.space_group_name_H-M   'P 1'
#
loop_
_entity.id
_entity.type
_entity.pdbx_description
1 polymer ?
#
loop_
_entity_poly.entity_id
_entity_poly.type
_entity_poly.pdbx_seq_one_letter_code
_entity_poly.pdbx_strand_id
1 'polypeptide(L)'
;MNAVIRKLRRLLFRREEGQSLVEFAFVFPVLLIFFSGIADTGWVIYNYISLADMTDTAVHANIKSDQGDAERFISLYIEKSFPEFDGSAMQLSANTRVSWYDYYDYVWKSNKRKHWKVPMYYKVLKTTLDITYQVDYLTPMGKLIFGDTDNCMILNSHSSAIKVLENDGYKP
;
A
#
# COMPACT_ATOMS: atom_id res chain seq x y z
N MET A 1 73.88 -13.05 24.56
CA MET A 1 72.79 -12.35 25.28
C MET A 1 71.80 -11.58 24.38
N ASN A 2 72.22 -11.04 23.23
CA ASN A 2 71.36 -10.21 22.37
C ASN A 2 70.34 -10.97 21.50
N ALA A 3 70.58 -12.26 21.23
CA ALA A 3 69.67 -13.05 20.38
C ALA A 3 68.33 -13.37 21.06
N VAL A 4 68.35 -13.61 22.38
CA VAL A 4 67.17 -13.91 23.19
C VAL A 4 66.30 -12.66 23.34
N ILE A 5 66.91 -11.51 23.63
CA ILE A 5 66.23 -10.21 23.74
C ILE A 5 65.56 -9.82 22.42
N ARG A 6 66.22 -10.08 21.28
CA ARG A 6 65.67 -9.80 19.94
C ARG A 6 64.53 -10.76 19.55
N LYS A 7 64.58 -12.02 20.02
CA LYS A 7 63.51 -13.01 19.81
C LYS A 7 62.29 -12.72 20.69
N LEU A 8 62.49 -12.29 21.93
CA LEU A 8 61.43 -11.79 22.82
C LEU A 8 60.79 -10.52 22.26
N ARG A 9 61.57 -9.56 21.73
CA ARG A 9 61.02 -8.35 21.08
C ARG A 9 60.14 -8.68 19.88
N ARG A 10 60.48 -9.69 19.06
CA ARG A 10 59.66 -10.11 17.91
C ARG A 10 58.38 -10.85 18.32
N LEU A 11 58.38 -11.54 19.46
CA LEU A 11 57.18 -12.16 20.02
C LEU A 11 56.26 -11.14 20.70
N LEU A 12 56.83 -10.14 21.39
CA LEU A 12 56.09 -9.04 22.03
C LEU A 12 55.56 -8.00 21.01
N PHE A 13 56.16 -7.89 19.82
CA PHE A 13 55.66 -7.07 18.70
C PHE A 13 54.75 -7.84 17.73
N ARG A 14 54.28 -9.03 18.09
CA ARG A 14 53.22 -9.73 17.36
C ARG A 14 51.90 -9.03 17.68
N ARG A 15 51.66 -7.90 17.03
CA ARG A 15 50.49 -7.04 17.21
C ARG A 15 49.24 -7.76 16.73
N GLU A 16 48.48 -8.32 17.66
CA GLU A 16 47.09 -8.77 17.44
C GLU A 16 46.11 -7.58 17.34
N GLU A 17 46.57 -6.35 17.61
CA GLU A 17 45.78 -5.11 17.66
C GLU A 17 45.14 -4.68 16.33
N GLY A 18 45.39 -5.38 15.22
CA GLY A 18 44.74 -5.14 13.92
C GLY A 18 43.89 -6.30 13.42
N GLN A 19 43.92 -7.46 14.10
CA GLN A 19 43.23 -8.66 13.62
C GLN A 19 41.71 -8.51 13.72
N SER A 20 41.21 -7.94 14.82
CA SER A 20 39.77 -7.67 15.00
C SER A 20 39.24 -6.67 13.97
N LEU A 21 40.05 -5.69 13.57
CA LEU A 21 39.68 -4.71 12.55
C LEU A 21 39.58 -5.37 11.15
N VAL A 22 40.49 -6.30 10.85
CA VAL A 22 40.45 -7.09 9.61
C VAL A 22 39.23 -8.02 9.60
N GLU A 23 38.95 -8.72 10.70
CA GLU A 23 37.76 -9.57 10.83
C GLU A 23 36.47 -8.76 10.68
N PHE A 24 36.40 -7.57 11.29
CA PHE A 24 35.28 -6.64 11.12
C PHE A 24 35.14 -6.17 9.66
N ALA A 25 36.23 -5.86 8.97
CA ALA A 25 36.19 -5.44 7.58
C ALA A 25 35.62 -6.50 6.63
N PHE A 26 35.72 -7.79 7.00
CA PHE A 26 35.07 -8.89 6.25
C PHE A 26 33.60 -9.09 6.64
N VAL A 27 33.26 -8.94 7.92
CA VAL A 27 31.87 -9.10 8.40
C VAL A 27 30.99 -7.91 7.99
N PHE A 28 31.55 -6.70 7.96
CA PHE A 28 30.81 -5.47 7.72
C PHE A 28 30.09 -5.43 6.36
N PRO A 29 30.70 -5.80 5.22
CA PRO A 29 29.99 -5.87 3.94
C PRO A 29 28.82 -6.86 3.96
N VAL A 30 28.97 -8.01 4.64
CA VAL A 30 27.90 -9.00 4.78
C VAL A 30 26.73 -8.42 5.59
N LEU A 31 27.05 -7.71 6.68
CA LEU A 31 26.04 -7.00 7.47
C LEU A 31 25.35 -5.91 6.65
N LEU A 32 26.08 -5.15 5.84
CA LEU A 32 25.50 -4.13 4.97
C LEU A 32 24.51 -4.74 3.98
N ILE A 33 24.86 -5.83 3.31
CA ILE A 33 23.96 -6.55 2.40
C ILE A 33 22.71 -7.03 3.15
N PHE A 34 22.89 -7.57 4.35
CA PHE A 34 21.78 -8.05 5.18
C PHE A 34 20.83 -6.92 5.59
N PHE A 35 21.35 -5.81 6.11
CA PHE A 35 20.54 -4.66 6.50
C PHE A 35 19.88 -3.97 5.31
N SER A 36 20.58 -3.88 4.18
CA SER A 36 20.07 -3.36 2.91
C SER A 36 18.88 -4.19 2.42
N GLY A 37 18.98 -5.52 2.47
CA GLY A 37 17.86 -6.39 2.12
C GLY A 37 16.65 -6.25 3.04
N ILE A 38 16.88 -6.09 4.36
CA ILE A 38 15.79 -5.82 5.32
C ILE A 38 15.13 -4.47 5.03
N ALA A 39 15.92 -3.43 4.76
CA ALA A 39 15.42 -2.09 4.48
C ALA A 39 14.56 -2.07 3.21
N ASP A 40 15.03 -2.67 2.11
CA ASP A 40 14.27 -2.77 0.86
C ASP A 40 12.97 -3.56 1.04
N THR A 41 13.03 -4.68 1.77
CA THR A 41 11.83 -5.49 2.01
C THR A 41 10.81 -4.74 2.85
N GLY A 42 11.25 -4.07 3.92
CA GLY A 42 10.37 -3.25 4.76
C GLY A 42 9.75 -2.08 3.98
N TRP A 43 10.54 -1.44 3.12
CA TRP A 43 10.09 -0.35 2.25
C TRP A 43 9.01 -0.78 1.26
N VAL A 44 9.23 -1.91 0.60
CA VAL A 44 8.25 -2.49 -0.33
C VAL A 44 6.96 -2.85 0.39
N ILE A 45 7.04 -3.52 1.54
CA ILE A 45 5.87 -3.92 2.33
C ILE A 45 5.10 -2.68 2.80
N TYR A 46 5.79 -1.65 3.27
CA TYR A 46 5.17 -0.38 3.66
C TYR A 46 4.38 0.22 2.50
N ASN A 47 4.99 0.39 1.32
CA ASN A 47 4.32 0.94 0.15
C ASN A 47 3.13 0.08 -0.30
N TYR A 48 3.25 -1.25 -0.23
CA TYR A 48 2.15 -2.16 -0.55
C TYR A 48 0.94 -1.97 0.37
N ILE A 49 1.17 -1.92 1.68
CA ILE A 49 0.08 -1.74 2.66
C ILE A 49 -0.53 -0.34 2.53
N SER A 50 0.29 0.70 2.41
CA SER A 50 -0.19 2.07 2.24
C SER A 50 -0.98 2.23 0.94
N LEU A 51 -0.55 1.59 -0.15
CA LEU A 51 -1.27 1.61 -1.42
C LEU A 51 -2.65 0.95 -1.30
N ALA A 52 -2.73 -0.19 -0.61
CA ALA A 52 -3.98 -0.89 -0.36
C ALA A 52 -4.96 -0.03 0.46
N ASP A 53 -4.47 0.57 1.56
CA ASP A 53 -5.27 1.45 2.43
C ASP A 53 -5.76 2.71 1.71
N MET A 54 -4.87 3.35 0.94
CA MET A 54 -5.20 4.50 0.09
C MET A 54 -6.27 4.15 -0.94
N THR A 55 -6.10 3.02 -1.65
CA THR A 55 -7.05 2.57 -2.67
C THR A 55 -8.42 2.34 -2.05
N ASP A 56 -8.48 1.65 -0.90
CA ASP A 56 -9.73 1.38 -0.21
C ASP A 56 -10.43 2.66 0.26
N THR A 57 -9.67 3.54 0.91
CA THR A 57 -10.18 4.82 1.43
C THR A 57 -10.69 5.70 0.28
N ALA A 58 -9.97 5.77 -0.83
CA ALA A 58 -10.34 6.59 -1.98
C ALA A 58 -11.64 6.12 -2.66
N VAL A 59 -11.87 4.80 -2.76
CA VAL A 59 -13.13 4.26 -3.30
C VAL A 59 -14.31 4.60 -2.40
N HIS A 60 -14.14 4.48 -1.09
CA HIS A 60 -15.20 4.81 -0.12
C HIS A 60 -15.50 6.31 -0.07
N ALA A 61 -14.51 7.16 -0.35
CA ALA A 61 -14.68 8.60 -0.45
C ALA A 61 -15.49 9.03 -1.68
N ASN A 62 -15.56 8.19 -2.73
CA ASN A 62 -16.26 8.58 -3.95
C ASN A 62 -17.76 8.87 -3.71
N ILE A 63 -18.21 9.98 -4.26
CA ILE A 63 -19.60 10.44 -4.26
C ILE A 63 -20.12 10.71 -5.67
N LYS A 64 -19.27 10.57 -6.69
CA LYS A 64 -19.60 10.90 -8.08
C LYS A 64 -20.15 9.65 -8.78
N SER A 65 -21.28 9.85 -9.44
CA SER A 65 -22.00 8.83 -10.21
C SER A 65 -21.61 8.76 -11.67
N ASP A 66 -21.02 9.84 -12.20
CA ASP A 66 -20.45 9.85 -13.54
C ASP A 66 -19.01 9.33 -13.50
N GLN A 67 -18.63 8.54 -14.50
CA GLN A 67 -17.33 7.88 -14.53
C GLN A 67 -16.18 8.89 -14.69
N GLY A 68 -16.31 9.88 -15.57
CA GLY A 68 -15.26 10.87 -15.78
C GLY A 68 -15.06 11.77 -14.56
N ASP A 69 -16.16 12.16 -13.91
CA ASP A 69 -16.10 12.93 -12.66
C ASP A 69 -15.55 12.12 -11.49
N ALA A 70 -15.84 10.82 -11.42
CA ALA A 70 -15.34 9.94 -10.35
C ALA A 70 -13.83 9.78 -10.41
N GLU A 71 -13.26 9.54 -11.60
CA GLU A 71 -11.81 9.41 -11.75
C GLU A 71 -11.09 10.71 -11.37
N ARG A 72 -11.60 11.85 -11.84
CA ARG A 72 -11.06 13.17 -11.46
C ARG A 72 -11.18 13.45 -9.97
N PHE A 73 -12.32 13.11 -9.36
CA PHE A 73 -12.52 13.29 -7.92
C PHE A 73 -11.55 12.43 -7.10
N ILE A 74 -11.43 11.15 -7.45
CA ILE A 74 -10.57 10.19 -6.76
C ILE A 74 -9.10 10.61 -6.90
N SER A 75 -8.66 11.01 -8.10
CA SER A 75 -7.30 11.50 -8.33
C SER A 75 -6.99 12.73 -7.45
N LEU A 76 -7.88 13.72 -7.41
CA LEU A 76 -7.71 14.91 -6.55
C LEU A 76 -7.79 14.58 -5.05
N TYR A 77 -8.58 13.59 -4.66
CA TYR A 77 -8.65 13.12 -3.28
C TYR A 77 -7.34 12.48 -2.86
N ILE A 78 -6.78 11.60 -3.70
CA ILE A 78 -5.50 10.94 -3.44
C ILE A 78 -4.37 11.97 -3.31
N GLU A 79 -4.25 12.89 -4.27
CA GLU A 79 -3.22 13.95 -4.26
C GLU A 79 -3.23 14.79 -2.98
N LYS A 80 -4.42 15.04 -2.41
CA LYS A 80 -4.58 15.86 -1.21
C LYS A 80 -4.44 15.08 0.10
N SER A 81 -4.92 13.84 0.14
CA SER A 81 -5.00 13.05 1.36
C SER A 81 -3.78 12.17 1.58
N PHE A 82 -3.02 11.85 0.52
CA PHE A 82 -1.89 10.93 0.56
C PHE A 82 -0.66 11.55 -0.14
N PRO A 83 -0.10 12.65 0.39
CA PRO A 83 1.02 13.37 -0.22
C PRO A 83 2.33 12.56 -0.28
N GLU A 84 2.40 11.43 0.43
CA GLU A 84 3.53 10.50 0.38
C GLU A 84 3.65 9.74 -0.96
N PHE A 85 2.58 9.69 -1.75
CA PHE A 85 2.61 9.06 -3.08
C PHE A 85 2.93 10.08 -4.16
N ASP A 86 3.90 9.74 -5.02
CA ASP A 86 4.18 10.50 -6.23
C ASP A 86 3.12 10.21 -7.30
N GLY A 87 2.28 11.21 -7.59
CA GLY A 87 1.25 11.10 -8.62
C GLY A 87 1.79 10.84 -10.03
N SER A 88 3.06 11.16 -10.33
CA SER A 88 3.68 10.89 -11.63
C SER A 88 4.05 9.42 -11.83
N ALA A 89 4.29 8.69 -10.74
CA ALA A 89 4.58 7.26 -10.72
C ALA A 89 3.30 6.41 -10.59
N MET A 90 2.13 7.04 -10.62
CA MET A 90 0.83 6.41 -10.40
C MET A 90 -0.04 6.42 -11.66
N GLN A 91 -0.61 5.26 -11.99
CA GLN A 91 -1.67 5.12 -12.99
C GLN A 91 -2.94 4.67 -12.30
N LEU A 92 -4.06 5.30 -12.64
CA LEU A 92 -5.34 5.11 -11.97
C LEU A 92 -6.43 4.80 -12.99
N SER A 93 -7.31 3.88 -12.65
CA SER A 93 -8.53 3.60 -13.41
C SER A 93 -9.72 3.46 -12.46
N ALA A 94 -10.72 4.32 -12.62
CA ALA A 94 -11.94 4.27 -11.83
C ALA A 94 -13.14 3.90 -12.71
N ASN A 95 -14.00 3.02 -12.20
CA ASN A 95 -15.26 2.66 -12.83
C ASN A 95 -16.37 2.80 -11.81
N THR A 96 -17.34 3.66 -12.09
CA THR A 96 -18.49 3.87 -11.21
C THR A 96 -19.79 3.60 -11.94
N ARG A 97 -20.75 2.99 -11.23
CA ARG A 97 -22.07 2.63 -11.78
C ARG A 97 -23.14 2.77 -10.73
N VAL A 98 -24.28 3.32 -11.14
CA VAL A 98 -25.49 3.35 -10.32
C VAL A 98 -26.36 2.15 -10.66
N SER A 99 -26.90 1.47 -9.65
CA SER A 99 -27.79 0.33 -9.81
C SER A 99 -28.99 0.42 -8.88
N TRP A 100 -30.12 -0.12 -9.32
CA TRP A 100 -31.40 -0.09 -8.62
C TRP A 100 -31.79 -1.51 -8.23
N TYR A 101 -32.32 -1.66 -7.03
CA TYR A 101 -32.76 -2.95 -6.52
C TYR A 101 -34.08 -2.78 -5.78
N ASP A 102 -35.01 -3.65 -6.12
CA ASP A 102 -36.37 -3.60 -5.59
C ASP A 102 -36.50 -4.60 -4.44
N TYR A 103 -37.16 -4.18 -3.37
CA TYR A 103 -37.43 -5.04 -2.22
C TYR A 103 -38.77 -4.68 -1.59
N TYR A 104 -39.14 -5.42 -0.55
CA TYR A 104 -40.35 -5.15 0.22
C TYR A 104 -40.02 -4.96 1.69
N ASP A 105 -40.62 -3.94 2.30
CA ASP A 105 -40.56 -3.70 3.74
C ASP A 105 -41.94 -3.89 4.39
N TYR A 106 -41.96 -4.25 5.67
CA TYR A 106 -43.16 -4.55 6.45
C TYR A 106 -43.43 -3.48 7.50
N VAL A 107 -44.02 -2.37 7.08
CA VAL A 107 -44.28 -1.23 7.96
C VAL A 107 -45.53 -1.46 8.81
N TRP A 108 -45.42 -1.26 10.12
CA TRP A 108 -46.56 -1.31 11.03
C TRP A 108 -47.43 -0.04 10.93
N LYS A 109 -48.74 -0.20 10.73
CA LYS A 109 -49.70 0.92 10.78
C LYS A 109 -50.57 0.83 12.03
N SER A 110 -50.33 1.73 12.98
CA SER A 110 -51.06 1.81 14.27
C SER A 110 -52.58 1.85 14.08
N ASN A 111 -53.07 2.70 13.17
CA ASN A 111 -54.52 2.89 12.91
C ASN A 111 -55.25 1.62 12.45
N LYS A 112 -54.53 0.66 11.85
CA LYS A 112 -55.12 -0.59 11.33
C LYS A 112 -54.64 -1.84 12.09
N ARG A 113 -53.78 -1.68 13.10
CA ARG A 113 -53.15 -2.78 13.88
C ARG A 113 -52.63 -3.93 13.01
N LYS A 114 -52.03 -3.63 11.86
CA LYS A 114 -51.52 -4.61 10.89
C LYS A 114 -50.23 -4.12 10.23
N HIS A 115 -49.37 -5.07 9.84
CA HIS A 115 -48.24 -4.81 8.95
C HIS A 115 -48.72 -4.65 7.51
N TRP A 116 -48.12 -3.70 6.79
CA TRP A 116 -48.36 -3.46 5.38
C TRP A 116 -47.07 -3.74 4.61
N LYS A 117 -47.18 -4.55 3.55
CA LYS A 117 -46.09 -4.79 2.61
C LYS A 117 -45.97 -3.57 1.71
N VAL A 118 -44.89 -2.82 1.83
CA VAL A 118 -44.61 -1.61 1.05
C VAL A 118 -43.50 -1.95 0.06
N PRO A 119 -43.71 -1.77 -1.26
CA PRO A 119 -42.62 -1.90 -2.22
C PRO A 119 -41.64 -0.75 -2.00
N MET A 120 -40.36 -1.09 -1.95
CA MET A 120 -39.25 -0.18 -1.74
C MET A 120 -38.17 -0.42 -2.79
N TYR A 121 -37.31 0.57 -3.00
CA TYR A 121 -36.10 0.43 -3.79
C TYR A 121 -34.90 0.98 -3.02
N TYR A 122 -33.74 0.38 -3.25
CA TYR A 122 -32.47 1.04 -2.94
C TYR A 122 -31.69 1.32 -4.22
N LYS A 123 -31.17 2.54 -4.29
CA LYS A 123 -30.26 2.99 -5.35
C LYS A 123 -28.86 2.99 -4.78
N VAL A 124 -27.95 2.28 -5.42
CA VAL A 124 -26.56 2.17 -4.96
C VAL A 124 -25.59 2.69 -6.01
N LEU A 125 -24.54 3.32 -5.54
CA LEU A 125 -23.34 3.67 -6.29
C LEU A 125 -22.28 2.61 -6.01
N LYS A 126 -21.93 1.83 -7.03
CA LYS A 126 -20.77 0.94 -6.98
C LYS A 126 -19.59 1.65 -7.63
N THR A 127 -18.48 1.77 -6.92
CA THR A 127 -17.22 2.27 -7.47
C THR A 127 -16.17 1.19 -7.35
N THR A 128 -15.37 1.03 -8.39
CA THR A 128 -14.24 0.12 -8.48
C THR A 128 -13.03 0.95 -8.90
N LEU A 129 -11.89 0.72 -8.24
CA LEU A 129 -10.66 1.46 -8.46
C LEU A 129 -9.51 0.49 -8.57
N ASP A 130 -8.76 0.66 -9.64
CA ASP A 130 -7.51 -0.03 -9.91
C ASP A 130 -6.39 1.02 -9.91
N ILE A 131 -5.38 0.81 -9.07
CA ILE A 131 -4.19 1.66 -9.01
C ILE A 131 -2.96 0.81 -9.30
N THR A 132 -2.14 1.30 -10.22
CA THR A 132 -0.79 0.80 -10.49
C THR A 132 0.19 1.87 -10.03
N TYR A 133 1.13 1.51 -9.15
CA TYR A 133 2.10 2.42 -8.58
C TYR A 133 3.52 1.86 -8.72
N GLN A 134 4.43 2.66 -9.25
CA GLN A 134 5.84 2.30 -9.37
C GLN A 134 6.61 2.76 -8.13
N VAL A 135 7.22 1.81 -7.42
CA VAL A 135 8.01 2.06 -6.21
C VAL A 135 9.47 1.81 -6.49
N ASP A 136 10.30 2.82 -6.31
CA ASP A 136 11.75 2.65 -6.38
C ASP A 136 12.29 1.92 -5.15
N TYR A 137 13.26 1.04 -5.36
CA TYR A 137 14.00 0.39 -4.27
C TYR A 137 14.88 1.40 -3.54
N LEU A 138 15.03 1.25 -2.21
CA LEU A 138 15.95 2.09 -1.43
C LEU A 138 17.40 1.78 -1.77
N THR A 139 17.69 0.52 -2.09
CA THR A 139 19.04 0.07 -2.44
C THR A 139 19.03 -0.88 -3.64
N PRO A 140 20.19 -1.10 -4.29
CA PRO A 140 20.30 -2.08 -5.38
C PRO A 140 19.98 -3.53 -4.96
N MET A 141 19.96 -3.83 -3.66
CA MET A 141 19.62 -5.18 -3.19
C MET A 141 18.15 -5.52 -3.43
N GLY A 142 17.23 -4.56 -3.41
CA GLY A 142 15.82 -4.80 -3.70
C GLY A 142 15.65 -5.47 -5.05
N LYS A 143 16.28 -4.91 -6.10
CA LYS A 143 16.31 -5.51 -7.43
C LYS A 143 16.82 -6.97 -7.43
N LEU A 144 17.86 -7.26 -6.64
CA LEU A 144 18.42 -8.62 -6.54
C LEU A 144 17.51 -9.59 -5.78
N ILE A 145 16.84 -9.13 -4.73
CA ILE A 145 15.96 -9.93 -3.88
C ILE A 145 14.66 -10.26 -4.60
N PHE A 146 14.07 -9.29 -5.29
CA PHE A 146 12.78 -9.42 -5.96
C PHE A 146 12.91 -9.86 -7.42
N GLY A 147 14.13 -9.93 -7.97
CA GLY A 147 14.40 -10.47 -9.30
C GLY A 147 13.99 -9.55 -10.45
N ASP A 148 13.92 -8.24 -10.18
CA ASP A 148 13.51 -7.25 -11.18
C ASP A 148 14.66 -6.82 -12.10
N THR A 149 14.30 -6.27 -13.26
CA THR A 149 15.27 -5.72 -14.23
C THR A 149 15.59 -4.25 -13.98
N ASP A 150 14.67 -3.53 -13.36
CA ASP A 150 14.79 -2.10 -13.08
C ASP A 150 14.96 -1.86 -11.57
N ASN A 151 15.34 -0.65 -11.17
CA ASN A 151 15.48 -0.29 -9.76
C ASN A 151 14.13 0.06 -9.10
N CYS A 152 13.05 -0.52 -9.60
CA CYS A 152 11.70 -0.28 -9.14
C CYS A 152 10.87 -1.56 -9.19
N MET A 153 9.82 -1.59 -8.38
CA MET A 153 8.78 -2.62 -8.39
C MET A 153 7.43 -2.00 -8.74
N ILE A 154 6.64 -2.70 -9.56
CA ILE A 154 5.27 -2.27 -9.87
C ILE A 154 4.32 -2.90 -8.87
N LEU A 155 3.58 -2.05 -8.15
CA LEU A 155 2.54 -2.43 -7.22
C LEU A 155 1.16 -2.22 -7.82
N ASN A 156 0.29 -3.21 -7.67
CA ASN A 156 -1.09 -3.15 -8.10
C ASN A 156 -2.02 -3.28 -6.90
N SER A 157 -3.04 -2.43 -6.86
CA SER A 157 -4.08 -2.47 -5.84
C SER A 157 -5.45 -2.33 -6.48
N HIS A 158 -6.41 -3.08 -5.95
CA HIS A 158 -7.79 -3.13 -6.40
C HIS A 158 -8.72 -3.01 -5.19
N SER A 159 -9.65 -2.05 -5.22
CA SER A 159 -10.74 -2.01 -4.25
C SER A 159 -12.07 -1.65 -4.92
N SER A 160 -13.17 -2.03 -4.25
CA SER A 160 -14.52 -1.73 -4.66
C SER A 160 -15.39 -1.39 -3.45
N ALA A 161 -16.19 -0.33 -3.55
CA ALA A 161 -17.15 0.04 -2.52
C ALA A 161 -18.55 0.23 -3.12
N ILE A 162 -19.55 -0.02 -2.29
CA ILE A 162 -20.96 0.18 -2.60
C ILE A 162 -21.53 1.15 -1.59
N LYS A 163 -22.12 2.24 -2.07
CA LYS A 163 -22.76 3.27 -1.26
C LYS A 163 -24.23 3.36 -1.59
N VAL A 164 -25.09 3.32 -0.57
CA VAL A 164 -26.53 3.55 -0.76
C VAL A 164 -26.75 5.05 -0.96
N LEU A 165 -27.34 5.43 -2.08
CA LEU A 165 -27.69 6.81 -2.43
C LEU A 165 -29.11 7.16 -1.98
N GLU A 166 -30.05 6.24 -2.19
CA GLU A 166 -31.46 6.40 -1.86
C GLU A 166 -31.99 5.07 -1.34
N ASN A 167 -32.89 5.13 -0.36
CA ASN A 167 -33.63 3.98 0.14
C ASN A 167 -35.05 4.44 0.49
N ASP A 168 -35.95 4.38 -0.49
CA ASP A 168 -37.27 4.97 -0.40
C ASP A 168 -38.35 4.00 -0.88
N GLY A 169 -39.58 4.24 -0.41
CA GLY A 169 -40.77 3.63 -1.01
C GLY A 169 -41.05 4.23 -2.38
N TYR A 170 -41.62 3.44 -3.29
CA TYR A 170 -42.10 4.00 -4.56
C TYR A 170 -43.11 5.11 -4.27
N LYS A 171 -42.83 6.32 -4.76
CA LYS A 171 -43.81 7.41 -4.75
C LYS A 171 -44.90 7.05 -5.77
N PRO A 172 -46.18 7.01 -5.35
CA PRO A 172 -47.30 6.74 -6.25
C PRO A 172 -47.49 7.85 -7.28
#